data_AF-A0A926A9U5-F1
#
_entry.id   AF-A0A926A9U5-F1
#
_cell.length_a   1.000
_cell.length_b   1.000
_cell.length_c   1.000
_cell.angle_alpha   90.00
_cell.angle_beta   90.00
_cell.angle_gamma   90.00
#
_symmetry.space_group_name_H-M   'P 1'
#
loop_
_entity.id
_entity.type
_entity.pdbx_description
1 polymer ?
#
loop_
_entity_poly.entity_id
_entity_poly.type
_entity_poly.pdbx_seq_one_letter_code
_entity_poly.pdbx_strand_id
1 'polypeptide(L)'
;MSPASPWYNNFVRLAALFIALIVGAGCRSYVDSTPAQLREGDHLANYRRIFREPIPSHVTVVNSAVVTYSFRPGVVATDDFEFELLASPAWIQKKIRRYFLDKGEDDFIRDQLNRRRTQARRWYAPGPLDQYDLYRDGTSLGYVHMLVKREMESDGRRRVFISKH
;
A
#
# COMPACT_ATOMS: atom_id res chain seq x y z
N MET A 1 -45.10 33.57 1.21
CA MET A 1 -44.13 32.65 1.86
C MET A 1 -43.68 33.32 3.15
N SER A 2 -44.12 32.82 4.31
CA SER A 2 -43.67 33.38 5.60
C SER A 2 -42.23 32.96 5.89
N PRO A 3 -41.35 33.87 6.32
CA PRO A 3 -39.99 33.49 6.71
C PRO A 3 -40.05 32.57 7.94
N ALA A 4 -39.29 31.47 7.92
CA ALA A 4 -39.14 30.59 9.07
C ALA A 4 -38.64 31.40 10.28
N SER A 5 -39.19 31.13 11.48
CA SER A 5 -38.85 31.90 12.67
C SER A 5 -37.35 31.77 13.00
N PRO A 6 -36.69 32.82 13.53
CA PRO A 6 -35.26 32.78 13.88
C PRO A 6 -34.90 31.59 14.79
N TRP A 7 -35.85 31.19 15.65
CA TRP A 7 -35.74 30.06 16.56
C TRP A 7 -35.67 28.71 15.84
N TYR A 8 -36.46 28.52 14.78
CA TYR A 8 -36.41 27.31 13.95
C TYR A 8 -35.04 27.15 13.28
N ASN A 9 -34.50 28.24 12.73
CA ASN A 9 -33.18 28.22 12.08
C ASN A 9 -32.05 27.90 13.07
N ASN A 10 -32.12 28.42 14.30
CA ASN A 10 -31.13 28.11 15.35
C ASN A 10 -31.23 26.67 15.84
N PHE A 11 -32.45 26.15 16.00
CA PHE A 11 -32.68 24.75 16.40
C PHE A 11 -32.13 23.77 15.35
N VAL A 12 -32.43 23.99 14.06
CA VAL A 12 -31.92 23.15 12.97
C VAL A 12 -30.38 23.17 12.91
N ARG A 13 -29.75 24.33 13.12
CA ARG A 13 -28.28 24.45 13.16
C ARG A 13 -27.67 23.68 14.34
N LEU A 14 -28.25 23.81 15.53
CA LEU A 14 -27.79 23.09 16.72
C LEU A 14 -27.97 21.57 16.57
N ALA A 15 -29.10 21.13 16.02
CA ALA A 15 -29.35 19.72 15.74
C ALA A 15 -28.35 19.16 14.72
N ALA A 16 -28.08 19.89 13.63
CA ALA A 16 -27.08 19.50 12.64
C ALA A 16 -25.67 19.42 13.24
N LEU A 17 -25.29 20.37 14.10
CA LEU A 17 -24.00 20.38 14.79
C LEU A 17 -23.88 19.20 15.76
N PHE A 18 -24.94 18.89 16.50
CA PHE A 18 -24.99 17.75 17.42
C PHE A 18 -24.88 16.42 16.68
N ILE A 19 -25.57 16.27 15.55
CA ILE A 19 -25.44 15.10 14.68
C ILE A 19 -24.00 14.98 14.15
N ALA A 20 -23.40 16.08 13.69
CA ALA A 20 -22.01 16.07 13.23
C ALA A 20 -21.03 15.65 14.33
N LEU A 21 -21.23 16.10 15.57
CA LEU A 21 -20.43 15.70 16.73
C LEU A 21 -20.60 14.21 17.06
N ILE A 22 -21.82 13.69 17.05
CA ILE A 22 -22.07 12.26 17.28
C ILE A 22 -21.45 11.41 16.18
N VAL A 23 -21.63 11.80 14.91
CA VAL A 23 -21.03 11.08 13.77
C VAL A 23 -19.51 11.13 13.86
N GLY A 24 -18.92 12.30 14.16
CA GLY A 24 -17.48 12.44 14.35
C GLY A 24 -16.93 11.57 15.49
N ALA A 25 -17.61 11.55 16.64
CA ALA A 25 -17.25 10.72 17.79
C ALA A 25 -17.40 9.22 17.48
N GLY A 26 -18.47 8.83 16.79
CA GLY A 26 -18.70 7.46 16.34
C GLY A 26 -17.64 6.98 15.35
N CYS A 27 -17.27 7.80 14.36
CA CYS A 27 -16.20 7.50 13.42
C CYS A 27 -14.83 7.33 14.12
N ARG A 28 -14.52 8.22 15.09
CA ARG A 28 -13.28 8.12 15.87
C ARG A 28 -13.25 6.84 16.73
N SER A 29 -14.31 6.59 17.48
CA SER A 29 -14.44 5.37 18.30
C SER A 29 -14.35 4.12 17.43
N TYR A 30 -14.93 4.14 16.23
CA TYR A 30 -14.82 3.02 15.29
C TYR A 30 -13.36 2.79 14.88
N VAL A 31 -12.63 3.84 14.48
CA VAL A 31 -11.20 3.73 14.12
C VAL A 31 -10.37 3.18 15.29
N ASP A 32 -10.58 3.71 16.50
CA ASP A 32 -9.84 3.28 17.69
C ASP A 32 -10.15 1.82 18.06
N SER A 33 -11.39 1.38 17.85
CA SER A 33 -11.83 0.00 18.09
C SER A 33 -11.44 -0.98 16.98
N THR A 34 -10.94 -0.49 15.84
CA THR A 34 -10.58 -1.32 14.68
C THR A 34 -9.15 -1.03 14.20
N PRO A 35 -8.14 -1.34 15.03
CA PRO A 35 -6.74 -1.07 14.70
C PRO A 35 -6.29 -1.84 13.45
N ALA A 36 -5.30 -1.29 12.75
CA ALA A 36 -4.67 -1.97 11.63
C ALA A 36 -4.07 -3.30 12.09
N GLN A 37 -4.26 -4.36 11.30
CA GLN A 37 -3.71 -5.68 11.61
C GLN A 37 -2.51 -5.96 10.72
N LEU A 38 -1.38 -6.26 11.35
CA LEU A 38 -0.18 -6.73 10.67
C LEU A 38 -0.24 -8.24 10.48
N ARG A 39 -0.07 -8.70 9.23
CA ARG A 39 -0.02 -10.11 8.84
C ARG A 39 1.32 -10.41 8.19
N GLU A 40 2.26 -10.96 8.96
CA GLU A 40 3.56 -11.43 8.48
C GLU A 40 3.59 -12.97 8.41
N GLY A 41 4.37 -13.52 7.48
CA GLY A 41 4.67 -14.95 7.44
C GLY A 41 3.73 -15.83 6.59
N ASP A 42 2.40 -15.68 6.64
CA ASP A 42 1.51 -16.48 5.77
C ASP A 42 1.58 -15.99 4.31
N HIS A 43 2.69 -16.35 3.65
CA HIS A 43 3.09 -15.87 2.34
C HIS A 43 2.06 -16.23 1.27
N LEU A 44 1.44 -17.41 1.38
CA LEU A 44 0.43 -17.87 0.44
C LEU A 44 -0.86 -17.07 0.59
N ALA A 45 -1.37 -16.89 1.82
CA ALA A 45 -2.57 -16.10 2.03
C ALA A 45 -2.35 -14.62 1.68
N ASN A 46 -1.20 -14.06 2.06
CA ASN A 46 -0.82 -12.69 1.76
C ASN A 46 -0.72 -12.45 0.26
N TYR A 47 -0.02 -13.32 -0.48
CA TYR A 47 0.09 -13.21 -1.94
C TYR A 47 -1.28 -13.27 -2.61
N ARG A 48 -2.12 -14.26 -2.24
CA ARG A 48 -3.47 -14.41 -2.79
C ARG A 48 -4.34 -13.19 -2.50
N ARG A 49 -4.24 -12.62 -1.30
CA ARG A 49 -4.98 -11.41 -0.90
C ARG A 49 -4.64 -10.22 -1.77
N ILE A 50 -3.34 -9.97 -1.98
CA ILE A 50 -2.86 -8.78 -2.70
C ILE A 50 -2.99 -8.94 -4.21
N PHE A 51 -2.51 -10.06 -4.76
CA PHE A 51 -2.48 -10.24 -6.21
C PHE A 51 -3.77 -10.84 -6.79
N ARG A 52 -4.67 -11.36 -5.93
CA ARG A 52 -5.94 -12.02 -6.29
C ARG A 52 -5.76 -13.20 -7.24
N GLU A 53 -4.63 -13.90 -7.13
CA GLU A 53 -4.25 -15.04 -7.97
C GLU A 53 -3.37 -16.00 -7.15
N PRO A 54 -3.30 -17.30 -7.48
CA PRO A 54 -2.35 -18.22 -6.85
C PRO A 54 -0.90 -17.84 -7.21
N ILE A 55 0.05 -18.24 -6.36
CA ILE A 55 1.48 -18.05 -6.63
C ILE A 55 1.86 -18.88 -7.88
N PRO A 56 2.36 -18.25 -8.95
CA PRO A 56 2.82 -18.99 -10.13
C PRO A 56 4.06 -19.83 -9.79
N SER A 57 4.26 -20.97 -10.46
CA SER A 57 5.40 -21.87 -10.23
C SER A 57 6.78 -21.23 -10.42
N HIS A 58 6.85 -20.16 -11.21
CA HIS A 58 8.07 -19.38 -11.48
C HIS A 58 8.26 -18.18 -10.53
N VAL A 59 7.48 -18.13 -9.44
CA VAL A 59 7.56 -17.13 -8.38
C VAL A 59 7.67 -17.84 -7.04
N THR A 60 8.63 -17.44 -6.22
CA THR A 60 8.71 -17.84 -4.82
C THR A 60 8.57 -16.59 -3.97
N VAL A 61 7.64 -16.62 -3.01
CA VAL A 61 7.55 -15.58 -1.99
C VAL A 61 8.53 -15.93 -0.89
N VAL A 62 9.54 -15.08 -0.68
CA VAL A 62 10.57 -15.26 0.36
C VAL A 62 10.08 -14.66 1.66
N ASN A 63 9.57 -13.43 1.60
CA ASN A 63 8.98 -12.73 2.74
C ASN A 63 7.72 -11.97 2.29
N SER A 64 6.81 -11.75 3.24
CA SER A 64 5.61 -10.97 3.00
C SER A 64 5.11 -10.34 4.29
N ALA A 65 4.68 -9.09 4.21
CA ALA A 65 3.90 -8.41 5.22
C ALA A 65 2.71 -7.73 4.57
N VAL A 66 1.53 -7.86 5.17
CA VAL A 66 0.32 -7.13 4.75
C VAL A 66 -0.23 -6.41 5.97
N VAL A 67 -0.48 -5.11 5.84
CA VAL A 67 -1.18 -4.33 6.85
C VAL A 67 -2.61 -4.14 6.36
N THR A 68 -3.54 -4.75 7.06
CA THR A 68 -4.95 -4.66 6.71
C THR A 68 -5.63 -3.60 7.54
N TYR A 69 -6.36 -2.71 6.87
CA TYR A 69 -7.18 -1.69 7.51
C TYR A 69 -8.63 -2.14 7.54
N SER A 70 -9.29 -1.94 8.69
CA SER A 70 -10.74 -2.12 8.76
C SER A 70 -11.44 -1.10 7.85
N PHE A 71 -12.60 -1.51 7.32
CA PHE A 71 -13.39 -0.68 6.43
C PHE A 71 -13.69 0.68 7.07
N ARG A 72 -13.36 1.78 6.39
CA ARG A 72 -13.73 3.13 6.83
C ARG A 72 -14.69 3.74 5.80
N PRO A 73 -15.86 4.24 6.21
CA PRO A 73 -16.77 4.93 5.30
C PRO A 73 -16.04 6.05 4.52
N GLY A 74 -16.18 6.06 3.19
CA GLY A 74 -15.54 7.05 2.31
C GLY A 74 -14.06 6.81 2.01
N VAL A 75 -13.42 5.79 2.59
CA VAL A 75 -12.05 5.39 2.28
C VAL A 75 -12.07 4.05 1.58
N VAL A 76 -11.54 3.99 0.36
CA VAL A 76 -11.21 2.70 -0.27
C VAL A 76 -10.03 2.13 0.51
N ALA A 77 -10.30 1.35 1.55
CA ALA A 77 -9.28 0.68 2.34
C ALA A 77 -8.56 -0.32 1.43
N THR A 78 -7.39 0.08 0.93
CA THR A 78 -6.46 -0.85 0.29
C THR A 78 -5.40 -1.21 1.31
N ASP A 79 -5.10 -2.49 1.42
CA ASP A 79 -4.03 -2.94 2.30
C ASP A 79 -2.69 -2.35 1.85
N ASP A 80 -1.86 -1.99 2.83
CA ASP A 80 -0.45 -1.80 2.58
C ASP A 80 0.22 -3.16 2.56
N PHE A 81 1.27 -3.28 1.77
CA PHE A 81 1.98 -4.54 1.70
C PHE A 81 3.44 -4.32 1.35
N GLU A 82 4.24 -5.30 1.75
CA GLU A 82 5.62 -5.48 1.33
C GLU A 82 5.80 -6.96 0.98
N PHE A 83 6.46 -7.25 -0.13
CA PHE A 83 6.89 -8.60 -0.48
C PHE A 83 8.34 -8.60 -0.94
N GLU A 84 9.02 -9.69 -0.60
CA GLU A 84 10.27 -10.11 -1.22
C GLU A 84 10.00 -11.38 -2.01
N LEU A 85 10.32 -11.35 -3.29
CA LEU A 85 10.01 -12.40 -4.26
C LEU A 85 11.28 -12.82 -5.00
N LEU A 86 11.36 -14.11 -5.36
CA LEU A 86 12.20 -14.58 -6.46
C LEU A 86 11.28 -14.81 -7.66
N ALA A 87 11.45 -14.03 -8.72
CA ALA A 87 10.54 -14.05 -9.87
C ALA A 87 11.29 -14.10 -11.20
N SER A 88 10.68 -14.75 -12.19
CA SER A 88 11.19 -14.75 -13.56
C SER A 88 11.10 -13.36 -14.20
N PRO A 89 12.00 -13.04 -15.16
CA PRO A 89 11.93 -11.77 -15.90
C PRO A 89 10.56 -11.53 -16.56
N ALA A 90 9.91 -12.58 -17.06
CA ALA A 90 8.59 -12.48 -17.68
C ALA A 90 7.51 -12.03 -16.69
N TRP A 91 7.52 -12.56 -15.46
CA TRP A 91 6.60 -12.13 -14.42
C TRP A 91 6.84 -10.68 -14.01
N ILE A 92 8.11 -10.29 -13.88
CA ILE A 92 8.51 -8.92 -13.53
C ILE A 92 7.97 -7.93 -14.55
N GLN A 93 8.20 -8.17 -15.84
CA GLN A 93 7.72 -7.32 -16.92
C GLN A 93 6.18 -7.24 -16.97
N LYS A 94 5.50 -8.37 -16.73
CA LYS A 94 4.04 -8.39 -16.63
C LYS A 94 3.52 -7.48 -15.51
N LYS A 95 4.16 -7.49 -14.34
CA LYS A 95 3.74 -6.67 -13.20
C LYS A 95 4.08 -5.19 -13.37
N ILE A 96 5.25 -4.86 -13.92
CA ILE A 96 5.60 -3.50 -14.32
C ILE A 96 4.52 -2.91 -15.22
N ARG A 97 4.09 -3.63 -16.26
CA ARG A 97 3.02 -3.19 -17.16
C ARG A 97 1.66 -3.09 -16.45
N ARG A 98 1.29 -4.09 -15.64
CA ARG A 98 0.00 -4.12 -14.92
C ARG A 98 -0.18 -2.94 -13.97
N TYR A 99 0.91 -2.50 -13.35
CA TYR A 99 0.91 -1.37 -12.41
C TYR A 99 1.39 -0.06 -13.04
N PHE A 100 1.54 0.00 -14.37
CA PHE A 100 2.01 1.20 -15.09
C PHE A 100 3.27 1.80 -14.46
N LEU A 101 4.23 0.93 -14.09
CA LEU A 101 5.43 1.39 -13.43
C LEU A 101 6.45 1.89 -14.46
N ASP A 102 6.95 3.08 -14.21
CA ASP A 102 8.04 3.69 -14.96
C ASP A 102 9.37 3.44 -14.25
N LYS A 103 10.41 3.16 -15.04
CA LYS A 103 11.77 3.06 -14.50
C LYS A 103 12.25 4.46 -14.13
N GLY A 104 12.55 4.68 -12.86
CA GLY A 104 13.00 5.97 -12.35
C GLY A 104 14.43 5.88 -11.82
N GLU A 105 15.34 6.67 -12.36
CA GLU A 105 16.73 6.73 -11.86
C GLU A 105 17.08 8.07 -11.22
N ASP A 106 16.14 9.02 -11.17
CA ASP A 106 16.38 10.36 -10.63
C ASP A 106 16.58 10.38 -9.09
N ASP A 107 17.30 11.40 -8.63
CA ASP A 107 17.67 11.55 -7.21
C ASP A 107 16.44 11.70 -6.31
N PHE A 108 15.37 12.31 -6.81
CA PHE A 108 14.12 12.47 -6.07
C PHE A 108 13.48 11.12 -5.73
N ILE A 109 13.45 10.19 -6.69
CA ILE A 109 12.91 8.84 -6.51
C ILE A 109 13.78 8.05 -5.53
N ARG A 110 15.11 8.16 -5.67
CA ARG A 110 16.06 7.52 -4.73
C ARG A 110 15.84 8.01 -3.30
N ASP A 111 15.66 9.30 -3.10
CA ASP A 111 15.40 9.88 -1.78
C ASP A 111 14.08 9.40 -1.17
N GLN A 112 13.01 9.34 -1.97
CA GLN A 112 11.73 8.80 -1.49
C GLN A 112 11.84 7.32 -1.10
N LEU A 113 12.51 6.51 -1.93
CA LEU A 113 12.73 5.09 -1.65
C LEU A 113 13.63 4.88 -0.44
N ASN A 114 14.66 5.72 -0.25
CA ASN A 114 15.51 5.68 0.94
C ASN A 114 14.71 5.97 2.22
N ARG A 115 13.88 7.02 2.23
CA ARG A 115 13.00 7.32 3.39
C ARG A 115 12.07 6.15 3.70
N ARG A 116 11.49 5.54 2.66
CA ARG A 116 10.62 4.36 2.81
C ARG A 116 11.38 3.15 3.34
N ARG A 117 12.57 2.85 2.84
CA ARG A 117 13.41 1.73 3.33
C ARG A 117 13.74 1.86 4.81
N THR A 118 13.91 3.07 5.32
CA THR A 118 14.12 3.31 6.76
C THR A 118 12.90 2.96 7.60
N GLN A 119 11.70 3.01 7.03
CA GLN A 119 10.43 2.69 7.69
C GLN A 119 9.93 1.27 7.37
N ALA A 120 10.48 0.62 6.35
CA ALA A 120 10.11 -0.72 5.91
C ALA A 120 10.65 -1.82 6.84
N ARG A 121 10.23 -3.07 6.62
CA ARG A 121 10.77 -4.20 7.39
C ARG A 121 12.25 -4.41 7.09
N ARG A 122 13.01 -4.95 8.06
CA ARG A 122 14.46 -5.20 7.93
C ARG A 122 14.85 -6.04 6.71
N TRP A 123 13.97 -6.94 6.28
CA TRP A 123 14.21 -7.80 5.10
C TRP A 123 13.87 -7.10 3.77
N TYR A 124 13.22 -5.94 3.79
CA TYR A 124 12.86 -5.22 2.58
C TYR A 124 14.07 -4.51 1.98
N ALA A 125 14.52 -4.98 0.82
CA ALA A 125 15.66 -4.44 0.06
C ALA A 125 16.89 -4.17 0.95
N PRO A 126 17.55 -5.21 1.48
CA PRO A 126 18.62 -5.05 2.47
C PRO A 126 19.92 -4.48 1.89
N GLY A 127 20.09 -4.47 0.56
CA GLY A 127 21.30 -3.98 -0.12
C GLY A 127 21.24 -2.50 -0.55
N PRO A 128 22.35 -1.89 -0.96
CA PRO A 128 22.41 -0.56 -1.58
C PRO A 128 21.49 -0.40 -2.82
N LEU A 129 20.83 0.76 -2.98
CA LEU A 129 19.84 0.99 -4.05
C LEU A 129 20.41 0.93 -5.48
N ASP A 130 21.70 1.19 -5.67
CA ASP A 130 22.42 1.08 -6.94
C ASP A 130 22.50 -0.36 -7.49
N GLN A 131 22.23 -1.36 -6.64
CA GLN A 131 22.10 -2.76 -7.04
C GLN A 131 20.74 -3.10 -7.64
N TYR A 132 19.80 -2.14 -7.65
CA TYR A 132 18.42 -2.35 -8.05
C TYR A 132 18.02 -1.43 -9.22
N ASP A 133 17.21 -1.97 -10.12
CA ASP A 133 16.38 -1.17 -11.01
C ASP A 133 15.12 -0.75 -10.24
N LEU A 134 14.84 0.55 -10.24
CA LEU A 134 13.77 1.16 -9.45
C LEU A 134 12.59 1.49 -10.36
N TYR A 135 11.40 1.06 -9.95
CA TYR A 135 10.16 1.25 -10.70
C TYR A 135 9.09 1.85 -9.78
N ARG A 136 8.37 2.85 -10.28
CA ARG A 136 7.27 3.51 -9.55
C ARG A 136 6.09 3.80 -10.45
N ASP A 137 4.91 3.97 -9.88
CA ASP A 137 3.78 4.56 -10.59
C ASP A 137 4.04 6.04 -10.91
N GLY A 138 3.83 6.44 -12.16
CA GLY A 138 4.02 7.80 -12.65
C GLY A 138 2.97 8.81 -12.16
N THR A 139 1.85 8.37 -11.58
CA THR A 139 0.65 9.22 -11.42
C THR A 139 0.46 9.86 -10.03
N SER A 140 1.14 9.46 -8.94
CA SER A 140 0.94 10.13 -7.63
C SER A 140 1.88 9.73 -6.47
N LEU A 141 1.89 10.57 -5.43
CA LEU A 141 2.44 10.34 -4.09
C LEU A 141 1.57 9.30 -3.34
N GLY A 142 2.03 8.04 -3.24
CA GLY A 142 1.37 6.99 -2.43
C GLY A 142 1.11 5.65 -3.14
N TYR A 143 2.01 5.21 -4.04
CA TYR A 143 1.74 4.06 -4.93
C TYR A 143 2.76 2.93 -4.83
N VAL A 144 2.51 1.87 -5.61
CA VAL A 144 3.31 0.65 -5.71
C VAL A 144 4.73 1.00 -6.16
N HIS A 145 5.73 0.59 -5.38
CA HIS A 145 7.14 0.63 -5.75
C HIS A 145 7.63 -0.78 -5.98
N MET A 146 8.51 -0.94 -6.96
CA MET A 146 9.15 -2.20 -7.26
C MET A 146 10.65 -1.99 -7.43
N LEU A 147 11.44 -2.72 -6.65
CA LEU A 147 12.90 -2.76 -6.72
C LEU A 147 13.28 -4.13 -7.27
N VAL A 148 13.96 -4.15 -8.41
CA VAL A 148 14.39 -5.40 -9.05
C VAL A 148 15.91 -5.48 -8.95
N LYS A 149 16.44 -6.48 -8.25
CA LYS A 149 17.90 -6.67 -8.16
C LYS A 149 18.45 -6.89 -9.58
N ARG A 150 19.49 -6.13 -9.95
CA ARG A 150 20.09 -6.16 -11.29
C ARG A 150 20.74 -7.51 -11.59
N GLU A 151 21.44 -8.04 -10.60
CA GLU A 151 22.05 -9.35 -10.62
C GLU A 151 20.98 -10.45 -10.57
N MET A 152 21.13 -11.47 -11.42
CA MET A 152 20.26 -12.65 -11.44
C MET A 152 20.78 -13.69 -10.46
N GLU A 153 19.85 -14.41 -9.83
CA GLU A 153 20.16 -15.60 -9.05
C GLU A 153 20.58 -16.75 -9.98
N SER A 154 21.21 -17.79 -9.43
CA SER A 154 21.75 -18.93 -10.19
C SER A 154 20.72 -19.70 -11.01
N ASP A 155 19.43 -19.59 -10.67
CA ASP A 155 18.31 -20.24 -11.36
C ASP A 155 17.65 -19.34 -12.43
N GLY A 156 18.24 -18.19 -12.73
CA GLY A 156 17.75 -17.23 -13.72
C GLY A 156 16.58 -16.37 -13.26
N ARG A 157 16.18 -16.44 -11.98
CA ARG A 157 15.21 -15.51 -11.39
C ARG A 157 15.93 -14.28 -10.85
N ARG A 158 15.16 -13.22 -10.58
CA ARG A 158 15.65 -12.03 -9.89
C ARG A 158 14.95 -11.88 -8.56
N ARG A 159 15.69 -11.36 -7.58
CA ARG A 159 15.12 -10.90 -6.32
C ARG A 159 14.39 -9.58 -6.56
N VAL A 160 13.15 -9.52 -6.13
CA VAL A 160 12.22 -8.42 -6.35
C VAL A 160 11.62 -8.02 -5.01
N PHE A 161 11.69 -6.74 -4.71
CA PHE A 161 10.97 -6.16 -3.59
C PHE A 161 9.83 -5.31 -4.13
N ILE A 162 8.62 -5.54 -3.64
CA ILE A 162 7.45 -4.74 -4.04
C ILE A 162 6.75 -4.25 -2.79
N SER A 163 6.40 -2.96 -2.77
CA SER A 163 5.70 -2.36 -1.65
C SER A 163 4.58 -1.44 -2.12
N LYS A 164 3.54 -1.30 -1.30
CA LYS A 164 2.49 -0.28 -1.45
C LYS A 164 2.18 0.28 -0.07
N HIS A 165 2.15 1.61 0.00
CA HIS A 165 1.77 2.43 1.15
C HIS A 165 1.15 3.72 0.63
#